data_AF-A0A2N2F044-F1
#
_entry.id   AF-A0A2N2F044-F1
#
_cell.length_a   1.000
_cell.length_b   1.000
_cell.length_c   1.000
_cell.angle_alpha   90.00
_cell.angle_beta   90.00
_cell.angle_gamma   90.00
#
_symmetry.space_group_name_H-M   'P 1'
#
loop_
_entity.id
_entity.type
_entity.pdbx_description
1 polymer ?
#
loop_
_entity_poly.entity_id
_entity_poly.type
_entity_poly.pdbx_seq_one_letter_code
_entity_poly.pdbx_strand_id
1 'polypeptide(L)'
;MTDGEISLEIQKGGRFVVFQYCASVIVISFLRSSNIYFVRAGGSALSKGWPYILITLILGWWGIPWGPLWSVKSIVINLRGGKDVTKDVVNK
;
A
#
# COMPACT_ATOMS: atom_id res chain seq x y z
N MET A 1 13.73 -8.28 -15.43
CA MET A 1 13.61 -9.44 -14.52
C MET A 1 12.87 -10.50 -15.29
N THR A 2 13.53 -11.62 -15.53
CA THR A 2 12.94 -12.79 -16.19
C THR A 2 12.01 -13.50 -15.20
N ASP A 3 10.95 -14.18 -15.64
CA ASP A 3 9.94 -14.81 -14.75
C ASP A 3 10.55 -15.77 -13.71
N GLY A 4 11.64 -16.46 -14.08
CA GLY A 4 12.39 -17.33 -13.17
C GLY A 4 13.09 -16.57 -12.03
N GLU A 5 13.58 -15.36 -12.28
CA GLU A 5 14.22 -14.53 -11.25
C GLU A 5 13.20 -14.01 -10.23
N ILE A 6 12.00 -13.65 -10.72
CA ILE A 6 10.88 -13.20 -9.88
C ILE A 6 10.42 -14.34 -8.96
N SER A 7 10.26 -15.54 -9.50
CA SER A 7 9.85 -16.71 -8.73
C SER A 7 10.87 -17.07 -7.64
N LEU A 8 12.16 -17.00 -7.95
CA LEU A 8 13.24 -17.20 -6.99
C LEU A 8 13.24 -16.13 -5.88
N GLU A 9 13.04 -14.87 -6.24
CA GLU A 9 12.95 -13.78 -5.27
C GLU A 9 11.72 -13.91 -4.37
N ILE A 10 10.56 -14.34 -4.90
CA ILE A 10 9.37 -14.64 -4.09
C ILE A 10 9.65 -15.77 -3.09
N GLN A 11 10.29 -16.85 -3.54
CA GLN A 11 10.69 -17.95 -2.65
C GLN A 11 11.66 -17.51 -1.55
N LYS A 12 12.53 -16.54 -1.85
CA LYS A 12 13.45 -15.92 -0.87
C LYS A 12 12.73 -14.97 0.12
N GLY A 13 11.41 -14.75 -0.02
CA GLY A 13 10.62 -13.85 0.81
C GLY A 13 10.32 -12.49 0.17
N GLY A 14 10.56 -12.35 -1.13
CA GLY A 14 10.08 -11.22 -1.93
C GLY A 14 8.56 -11.24 -2.02
N ARG A 15 7.96 -10.05 -2.04
CA ARG A 15 6.50 -9.90 -2.06
C ARG A 15 6.06 -8.74 -2.93
N PHE A 16 4.89 -8.88 -3.53
CA PHE A 16 4.19 -7.80 -4.21
C PHE A 16 3.29 -7.10 -3.20
N VAL A 17 3.48 -5.79 -3.05
CA VAL A 17 2.70 -4.97 -2.13
C VAL A 17 2.03 -3.83 -2.86
N VAL A 18 0.82 -3.50 -2.44
CA VAL A 18 0.14 -2.27 -2.82
C VAL A 18 -0.05 -1.39 -1.60
N PHE A 19 0.13 -0.09 -1.77
CA PHE A 19 -0.11 0.90 -0.72
C PHE A 19 -1.48 1.51 -0.91
N GLN A 20 -2.15 1.88 0.17
CA GLN A 20 -3.46 2.53 0.11
C GLN A 20 -3.31 3.97 0.54
N TYR A 21 -3.96 4.89 -0.16
CA TYR A 21 -4.04 6.28 0.28
C TYR A 21 -5.49 6.72 0.34
N CYS A 22 -5.78 7.53 1.37
CA CYS A 22 -7.07 8.17 1.54
C CYS A 22 -6.94 9.64 1.16
N ALA A 23 -7.81 10.13 0.30
CA ALA A 23 -7.97 11.55 0.05
C ALA A 23 -9.44 11.91 0.20
N SER A 24 -9.74 12.84 1.10
CA SER A 24 -11.09 13.32 1.38
C SER A 24 -11.23 14.76 0.92
N VAL A 25 -12.35 15.06 0.26
CA VAL A 25 -12.77 16.42 -0.10
C VAL A 25 -14.11 16.67 0.58
N ILE A 26 -14.06 17.35 1.74
CA ILE A 26 -15.20 17.82 2.55
C ILE A 26 -16.13 16.69 3.06
N VAL A 27 -16.90 16.05 2.18
CA VAL A 27 -17.85 14.98 2.50
C VAL A 27 -17.59 13.69 1.73
N ILE A 28 -16.72 13.73 0.72
CA ILE A 28 -16.41 12.56 -0.12
C ILE A 28 -15.00 12.09 0.21
N SER A 29 -14.87 10.82 0.61
CA SER A 29 -13.59 10.16 0.85
C SER A 29 -13.30 9.15 -0.27
N PHE A 30 -12.12 9.24 -0.87
CA PHE A 30 -11.62 8.29 -1.85
C PHE A 30 -10.53 7.43 -1.22
N LEU A 31 -10.77 6.12 -1.15
CA LEU A 31 -9.75 5.13 -0.82
C LEU A 31 -9.21 4.54 -2.13
N ARG A 32 -7.96 4.87 -2.48
CA ARG A 32 -7.31 4.31 -3.67
C ARG A 32 -6.11 3.46 -3.32
N SER A 33 -5.92 2.41 -4.10
CA SER A 33 -4.70 1.59 -4.08
C SER A 33 -3.70 2.16 -5.09
N SER A 34 -2.42 2.15 -4.73
CA SER A 34 -1.32 2.48 -5.63
C SER A 34 -1.03 1.33 -6.60
N ASN A 35 -0.09 1.56 -7.51
CA ASN A 35 0.43 0.51 -8.38
C ASN A 35 1.07 -0.63 -7.56
N ILE A 36 1.16 -1.81 -8.16
CA ILE A 36 1.80 -2.97 -7.54
C ILE A 36 3.31 -2.71 -7.49
N TYR A 37 3.88 -2.77 -6.29
CA TYR A 37 5.31 -2.65 -6.07
C TYR A 37 5.90 -4.01 -5.72
N PHE A 38 6.92 -4.41 -6.48
CA PHE A 38 7.75 -5.53 -6.08
C PHE A 38 8.74 -5.08 -4.99
N VAL A 39 8.76 -5.81 -3.88
CA VAL A 39 9.68 -5.64 -2.77
C VAL A 39 10.51 -6.92 -2.66
N ARG A 40 11.81 -6.79 -2.88
CA ARG A 40 12.77 -7.91 -2.80
C ARG A 40 12.88 -8.42 -1.37
N ALA A 41 13.38 -9.65 -1.21
CA ALA A 41 13.64 -10.23 0.09
C ALA A 41 14.54 -9.30 0.94
N GLY A 42 14.08 -8.95 2.15
CA GLY A 42 14.79 -8.03 3.06
C GLY A 42 14.67 -6.53 2.70
N GLY A 43 13.97 -6.18 1.62
CA GLY A 43 13.70 -4.80 1.25
C GLY A 43 12.62 -4.15 2.12
N SER A 44 12.81 -2.88 2.49
CA SER A 44 11.80 -2.12 3.21
C SER A 44 10.68 -1.67 2.28
N ALA A 45 9.51 -2.32 2.38
CA ALA A 45 8.27 -1.85 1.73
C ALA A 45 7.85 -0.45 2.25
N LEU A 46 8.15 -0.17 3.51
CA LEU A 46 7.88 1.10 4.20
C LEU A 46 8.43 2.33 3.47
N SER A 47 9.60 2.23 2.83
CA SER A 47 10.20 3.36 2.11
C SER A 47 9.40 3.75 0.86
N LYS A 48 8.60 2.84 0.30
CA LYS A 48 7.67 3.14 -0.80
C LYS A 48 6.31 3.60 -0.30
N GLY A 49 5.94 3.24 0.93
CA GLY A 49 4.65 3.58 1.55
C GLY A 49 4.57 4.99 2.15
N TRP A 50 5.70 5.61 2.51
CA TRP A 50 5.73 6.91 3.19
C TRP A 50 5.02 8.07 2.44
N PRO A 51 5.07 8.20 1.10
CA PRO A 51 4.39 9.30 0.41
C PRO A 51 2.87 9.16 0.54
N TYR A 52 2.36 7.93 0.52
CA TYR A 52 0.95 7.61 0.64
C TYR A 52 0.41 7.86 2.06
N ILE A 53 1.25 7.59 3.07
CA ILE A 53 0.96 7.98 4.46
C ILE A 53 0.85 9.50 4.56
N LEU A 54 1.77 10.23 3.94
CA LEU A 54 1.81 11.70 4.00
C LEU A 54 0.62 12.33 3.27
N ILE A 55 0.23 11.81 2.10
CA ILE A 55 -0.99 12.20 1.39
C ILE A 55 -2.22 11.95 2.25
N THR A 56 -2.30 10.80 2.91
CA THR A 56 -3.43 10.47 3.80
C THR A 56 -3.44 11.36 5.04
N LEU A 57 -2.27 11.67 5.59
CA LEU A 57 -2.05 12.66 6.64
C LEU A 57 -2.13 14.12 6.15
N ILE A 58 -2.49 14.42 4.91
CA ILE A 58 -2.82 15.82 4.56
C ILE A 58 -4.24 15.90 4.08
N LEU A 59 -4.71 14.88 3.36
CA LEU A 59 -5.98 14.90 2.65
C LEU A 59 -7.03 13.96 3.24
N GLY A 60 -6.69 12.97 4.05
CA GLY A 60 -7.64 11.94 4.51
C GLY A 60 -8.64 12.42 5.59
N TRP A 61 -8.20 13.30 6.47
CA TRP A 61 -8.93 13.82 7.64
C TRP A 61 -10.14 14.69 7.31
N TRP A 62 -10.18 15.32 6.13
CA TRP A 62 -11.20 16.34 5.81
C TRP A 62 -12.60 15.77 5.59
N GLY A 63 -12.79 14.45 5.64
CA GLY A 63 -14.10 13.80 5.54
C GLY A 63 -14.79 13.72 6.90
N ILE A 64 -15.77 14.57 7.16
CA ILE A 64 -16.60 14.50 8.38
C ILE A 64 -17.81 13.60 8.08
N PRO A 65 -18.16 12.55 8.86
CA PRO A 65 -17.63 12.13 10.17
C PRO A 65 -16.66 10.92 10.16
N TRP A 66 -16.53 10.18 9.04
CA TRP A 66 -15.79 8.89 9.00
C TRP A 66 -14.36 8.97 8.44
N GLY A 67 -13.94 10.10 7.86
CA GLY A 67 -12.62 10.29 7.25
C GLY A 67 -11.42 9.91 8.14
N PRO A 68 -11.41 10.23 9.45
CA PRO A 68 -10.33 9.85 10.35
C PRO A 68 -10.13 8.33 10.47
N LEU A 69 -11.22 7.55 10.51
CA LEU A 69 -11.16 6.09 10.65
C LEU A 69 -10.50 5.41 9.45
N TRP A 70 -10.87 5.81 8.24
CA TRP A 70 -10.26 5.30 6.99
C TRP A 70 -8.81 5.74 6.87
N SER A 71 -8.51 6.97 7.28
CA SER A 71 -7.15 7.50 7.29
C SER A 71 -6.25 6.70 8.23
N VAL A 72 -6.65 6.47 9.48
CA VAL A 72 -5.88 5.64 10.43
C VAL A 72 -5.69 4.22 9.89
N LYS A 73 -6.74 3.59 9.35
CA LYS A 73 -6.65 2.26 8.77
C LYS A 73 -5.62 2.18 7.64
N SER A 74 -5.66 3.13 6.70
CA SER A 74 -4.72 3.16 5.57
C SER A 74 -3.28 3.42 6.02
N ILE A 75 -3.08 4.28 7.04
CA ILE A 75 -1.76 4.54 7.63
C ILE A 75 -1.22 3.26 8.27
N VAL A 76 -2.02 2.54 9.07
CA VAL A 76 -1.60 1.28 9.71
C VAL A 76 -1.25 0.21 8.67
N ILE A 77 -2.03 0.09 7.59
CA ILE A 77 -1.75 -0.86 6.51
C ILE A 77 -0.42 -0.51 5.81
N ASN A 78 -0.19 0.76 5.50
CA ASN A 78 1.06 1.19 4.88
C ASN A 78 2.26 1.03 5.81
N LEU A 79 2.10 1.31 7.11
CA LEU A 79 3.14 1.12 8.13
C LEU A 79 3.49 -0.36 8.35
N ARG A 80 2.54 -1.27 8.13
CA ARG A 80 2.80 -2.72 8.13
C ARG A 80 3.47 -3.23 6.85
N GLY A 81 3.81 -2.33 5.92
CA GLY A 81 4.49 -2.67 4.67
C GLY A 81 3.55 -2.80 3.47
N GLY A 82 2.32 -2.28 3.57
CA GLY A 82 1.32 -2.35 2.51
C GLY A 82 0.51 -3.65 2.53
N LYS A 83 -0.47 -3.75 1.63
CA LYS A 83 -1.25 -4.98 1.45
C LYS A 83 -0.47 -5.93 0.53
N ASP A 84 -0.16 -7.11 1.04
CA ASP A 84 0.45 -8.18 0.25
C ASP A 84 -0.57 -8.71 -0.77
N VAL A 85 -0.22 -8.62 -2.05
CA VAL A 85 -1.00 -9.07 -3.20
C VAL A 85 -0.23 -10.11 -4.01
N THR A 86 0.82 -10.72 -3.42
CA THR A 86 1.66 -11.72 -4.11
C THR A 86 0.83 -12.88 -4.64
N LYS A 87 -0.13 -13.36 -3.85
CA LYS A 87 -1.04 -14.44 -4.27
C LYS A 87 -1.92 -14.03 -5.46
N ASP A 88 -2.43 -12.81 -5.45
CA ASP A 88 -3.30 -12.28 -6.52
C ASP A 88 -2.52 -12.07 -7.83
N VAL A 89 -1.22 -11.79 -7.76
CA VAL A 89 -0.35 -11.58 -8.93
C VAL A 89 0.16 -12.90 -9.50
N VAL A 90 0.51 -13.86 -8.65
CA VAL A 90 1.05 -15.17 -9.07
C VAL A 90 -0.04 -16.09 -9.64
N ASN A 91 -1.28 -15.94 -9.18
CA ASN A 91 -2.40 -16.79 -9.60
C ASN A 91 -3.20 -16.22 -10.79
N LYS A 92 -2.64 -15.23 -11.50
CA LYS A 92 -3.29 -14.51 -12.60
C LYS A 92 -2.55 -14.78 -13.91
#